data_AF-A0AAN6U9K6-F1
#
_entry.id   AF-A0AAN6U9K6-F1
#
_cell.length_a   1.000
_cell.length_b   1.000
_cell.length_c   1.000
_cell.angle_alpha   90.00
_cell.angle_beta   90.00
_cell.angle_gamma   90.00
#
_symmetry.space_group_name_H-M   'P 1'
#
loop_
_entity.id
_entity.type
_entity.pdbx_description
1 polymer ?
#
loop_
_entity_poly.entity_id
_entity_poly.type
_entity_poly.pdbx_seq_one_letter_code
_entity_poly.pdbx_strand_id
1 'polypeptide(L)'
;MPRKARPPGRLPGNLRPAHHIVCLVAHHLLSLPSHPATHQTAKTKLNRPVPSLNGLYITRSPNNSTVLGVFPNVNDSKNKKILFYPLHNPTTGLAELRIPASGDTLAVLGSNGLLDLASLADPAALKLPEGATCNWTSFRLELNHERDGGAAETGTVEYAIEGSEGRWVVFPAAGAGTGEGWSVKWKDVNAWTTANYMPVQVGYELVKEE
;
A
#
# COMPACT_ATOMS: atom_id res chain seq x y z
N MET A 1 -44.79 51.27 -54.60
CA MET A 1 -45.53 51.69 -53.40
C MET A 1 -45.30 50.66 -52.29
N PRO A 2 -45.45 50.96 -50.98
CA PRO A 2 -44.77 51.94 -50.13
C PRO A 2 -44.03 51.27 -48.92
N ARG A 3 -43.24 52.06 -48.18
CA ARG A 3 -42.67 51.74 -46.84
C ARG A 3 -43.78 51.57 -45.78
N LYS A 4 -43.53 50.74 -44.73
CA LYS A 4 -43.96 50.93 -43.32
C LYS A 4 -43.35 49.82 -42.45
N ALA A 5 -42.41 50.09 -41.52
CA ALA A 5 -42.53 50.69 -40.18
C ALA A 5 -42.53 49.63 -39.05
N ARG A 6 -41.49 49.65 -38.21
CA ARG A 6 -41.41 49.12 -36.81
C ARG A 6 -42.17 50.10 -35.85
N PRO A 7 -42.28 49.89 -34.51
CA PRO A 7 -42.29 48.72 -33.58
C PRO A 7 -43.51 48.89 -32.60
N PRO A 8 -43.48 48.73 -31.25
CA PRO A 8 -42.90 47.75 -30.31
C PRO A 8 -43.98 47.05 -29.42
N GLY A 9 -43.64 45.96 -28.73
CA GLY A 9 -44.46 45.40 -27.65
C GLY A 9 -43.58 44.90 -26.50
N ARG A 10 -43.63 45.58 -25.35
CA ARG A 10 -42.92 45.25 -24.11
C ARG A 10 -43.56 44.06 -23.38
N LEU A 11 -42.68 43.30 -22.72
CA LEU A 11 -42.80 42.38 -21.56
C LEU A 11 -43.81 42.87 -20.48
N PRO A 12 -44.37 42.02 -19.57
CA PRO A 12 -43.60 41.14 -18.67
C PRO A 12 -44.27 39.80 -18.22
N GLY A 13 -43.50 38.89 -17.63
CA GLY A 13 -44.07 37.63 -17.10
C GLY A 13 -43.06 36.65 -16.50
N ASN A 14 -42.46 37.04 -15.38
CA ASN A 14 -42.04 36.23 -14.23
C ASN A 14 -41.78 34.71 -14.34
N LEU A 15 -40.57 34.37 -13.88
CA LEU A 15 -40.25 33.32 -12.88
C LEU A 15 -40.59 31.87 -13.21
N ARG A 16 -39.58 31.13 -13.68
CA ARG A 16 -39.19 29.84 -13.08
C ARG A 16 -37.66 29.68 -13.14
N PRO A 17 -36.96 29.49 -12.02
CA PRO A 17 -35.58 29.02 -12.06
C PRO A 17 -35.60 27.54 -12.46
N ALA A 18 -35.00 27.22 -13.60
CA ALA A 18 -34.68 25.83 -13.91
C ALA A 18 -33.65 25.36 -12.89
N HIS A 19 -34.06 24.41 -12.03
CA HIS A 19 -33.17 23.63 -11.19
C HIS A 19 -32.21 22.84 -12.09
N HIS A 20 -31.08 23.45 -12.44
CA HIS A 20 -29.88 22.69 -12.72
C HIS A 20 -29.40 22.16 -11.38
N ILE A 21 -29.69 20.88 -11.13
CA ILE A 21 -28.96 20.09 -10.15
C ILE A 21 -27.54 19.97 -10.70
N VAL A 22 -26.71 20.93 -10.35
CA VAL A 22 -25.26 20.75 -10.39
C VAL A 22 -24.98 19.75 -9.28
N CYS A 23 -24.78 18.48 -9.66
CA CYS A 23 -24.11 17.52 -8.80
C CYS A 23 -22.69 18.05 -8.57
N LEU A 24 -22.54 18.84 -7.51
CA LEU A 24 -21.26 19.12 -6.90
C LEU A 24 -20.78 17.76 -6.36
N VAL A 25 -19.96 17.05 -7.14
CA VAL A 25 -19.13 15.99 -6.59
C VAL A 25 -18.14 16.72 -5.69
N ALA A 26 -18.50 16.79 -4.41
CA ALA A 26 -17.60 17.24 -3.37
C ALA A 26 -16.41 16.29 -3.40
N HIS A 27 -15.29 16.74 -3.98
CA HIS A 27 -13.99 16.21 -3.63
C HIS A 27 -13.85 16.40 -2.12
N HIS A 28 -14.14 15.34 -1.35
CA HIS A 28 -13.66 15.20 0.01
C HIS A 28 -12.13 15.08 -0.05
N LEU A 29 -11.47 16.21 -0.26
CA LEU A 29 -10.16 16.45 0.35
C LEU A 29 -10.43 16.46 1.85
N LEU A 30 -10.40 15.27 2.46
CA LEU A 30 -10.32 15.13 3.90
C LEU A 30 -9.00 15.78 4.33
N SER A 31 -9.13 17.03 4.76
CA SER A 31 -8.17 17.74 5.58
C SER A 31 -7.83 16.85 6.77
N LEU A 32 -6.68 16.18 6.71
CA LEU A 32 -6.08 15.52 7.87
C LEU A 32 -5.93 16.56 9.00
N PRO A 33 -6.31 16.25 10.25
CA PRO A 33 -6.19 17.18 11.34
C PRO A 33 -4.73 17.57 11.53
N SER A 34 -4.48 18.88 11.60
CA SER A 34 -3.18 19.50 11.84
C SER A 34 -2.75 19.33 13.30
N HIS A 35 -2.54 18.08 13.73
CA HIS A 35 -1.70 17.78 14.88
C HIS A 35 -0.27 17.56 14.38
N PRO A 36 0.78 17.98 15.13
CA PRO A 36 2.14 17.60 14.81
C PRO A 36 2.17 16.06 14.74
N ALA A 37 2.51 15.52 13.57
CA ALA A 37 2.36 14.10 13.27
C ALA A 37 3.13 13.24 14.28
N THR A 38 2.44 12.72 15.29
CA THR A 38 2.82 11.45 15.89
C THR A 38 2.80 10.44 14.75
N HIS A 39 3.97 10.00 14.33
CA HIS A 39 4.11 9.01 13.27
C HIS A 39 3.41 7.73 13.73
N GLN A 40 2.16 7.55 13.32
CA GLN A 40 1.39 6.36 13.68
C GLN A 40 2.11 5.15 13.09
N THR A 41 2.56 4.26 13.97
CA THR A 41 3.25 3.04 13.55
C THR A 41 2.24 1.94 13.25
N ALA A 42 2.61 1.04 12.35
CA ALA A 42 1.77 -0.07 11.93
C ALA A 42 2.57 -1.38 11.88
N LYS A 43 1.92 -2.51 12.17
CA LYS A 43 2.50 -3.86 12.03
C LYS A 43 2.06 -4.47 10.70
N THR A 44 2.99 -5.04 9.96
CA THR A 44 2.68 -5.75 8.70
C THR A 44 2.27 -7.21 8.92
N LYS A 45 1.27 -7.66 8.18
CA LYS A 45 0.74 -9.04 8.21
C LYS A 45 0.32 -9.52 6.82
N LEU A 46 0.17 -10.83 6.67
CA LEU A 46 -0.47 -11.42 5.50
C LEU A 46 -1.97 -11.57 5.72
N ASN A 47 -2.75 -11.13 4.74
CA ASN A 47 -4.19 -11.34 4.65
C ASN A 47 -4.46 -12.26 3.45
N ARG A 48 -5.54 -13.08 3.53
CA ARG A 48 -6.30 -13.83 2.47
C ARG A 48 -5.61 -14.18 1.12
N PRO A 49 -5.90 -15.33 0.47
CA PRO A 49 -6.92 -16.33 0.77
C PRO A 49 -6.36 -17.63 1.38
N VAL A 50 -5.06 -17.72 1.67
CA VAL A 50 -4.45 -18.92 2.26
C VAL A 50 -4.74 -18.95 3.77
N PRO A 51 -5.58 -19.87 4.28
CA PRO A 51 -6.00 -19.83 5.68
C PRO A 51 -4.84 -20.01 6.66
N SER A 52 -3.84 -20.82 6.30
CA SER A 52 -2.65 -21.05 7.13
C SER A 52 -1.74 -19.83 7.27
N LEU A 53 -1.89 -18.81 6.41
CA LEU A 53 -1.08 -17.59 6.44
C LEU A 53 -1.87 -16.35 6.87
N ASN A 54 -3.19 -16.44 6.91
CA ASN A 54 -4.05 -15.31 7.21
C ASN A 54 -3.85 -14.82 8.67
N GLY A 55 -3.54 -13.54 8.82
CA GLY A 55 -3.27 -12.90 10.11
C GLY A 55 -1.85 -13.11 10.63
N LEU A 56 -1.00 -13.87 9.93
CA LEU A 56 0.40 -14.04 10.34
C LEU A 56 1.21 -12.78 10.02
N TYR A 57 2.04 -12.36 10.97
CA TYR A 57 2.85 -11.16 10.82
C TYR A 57 4.06 -11.40 9.92
N ILE A 58 4.42 -10.37 9.16
CA ILE A 58 5.68 -10.35 8.43
C ILE A 58 6.80 -10.07 9.42
N THR A 59 7.86 -10.86 9.31
CA THR A 59 9.06 -10.82 10.14
C THR A 59 10.31 -10.94 9.26
N ARG A 60 11.49 -10.66 9.84
CA ARG A 60 12.77 -10.91 9.15
C ARG A 60 13.07 -12.40 9.13
N SER A 61 13.65 -12.88 8.04
CA SER A 61 14.16 -14.25 7.98
C SER A 61 15.24 -14.46 9.05
N PRO A 62 15.22 -15.58 9.78
CA PRO A 62 16.24 -15.88 10.78
C PRO A 62 17.64 -16.05 10.17
N ASN A 63 17.73 -16.35 8.87
CA ASN A 63 19.00 -16.60 8.18
C ASN A 63 19.44 -15.42 7.29
N ASN A 64 18.57 -14.45 7.06
CA ASN A 64 18.87 -13.26 6.25
C ASN A 64 17.97 -12.10 6.67
N SER A 65 18.53 -11.14 7.42
CA SER A 65 17.76 -10.00 7.97
C SER A 65 17.18 -9.06 6.91
N THR A 66 17.66 -9.12 5.67
CA THR A 66 17.11 -8.36 4.55
C THR A 66 15.83 -8.98 4.00
N VAL A 67 15.67 -10.30 4.08
CA VAL A 67 14.50 -11.00 3.52
C VAL A 67 13.32 -10.92 4.50
N LEU A 68 12.15 -10.50 4.00
CA LEU A 68 10.92 -10.44 4.77
C LEU A 68 9.95 -11.56 4.39
N GLY A 69 9.27 -12.08 5.40
CA GLY A 69 8.48 -13.30 5.26
C GLY A 69 7.66 -13.65 6.49
N VAL A 70 7.05 -14.82 6.47
CA VAL A 70 6.44 -15.45 7.65
C VAL A 70 7.31 -16.62 8.06
N PHE A 71 7.88 -16.56 9.26
CA PHE A 71 8.82 -17.56 9.77
C PHE A 71 8.40 -18.05 11.17
N PRO A 72 8.21 -19.37 11.38
CA PRO A 72 7.60 -19.91 12.61
C PRO A 72 8.41 -19.63 13.89
N ASN A 73 9.74 -19.78 13.86
CA ASN A 73 10.61 -19.55 15.04
C ASN A 73 10.83 -18.07 15.37
N VAL A 74 10.20 -17.18 14.62
CA VAL A 74 10.36 -15.73 14.72
C VAL A 74 9.08 -15.09 15.31
N ASN A 75 8.01 -15.85 15.53
CA ASN A 75 6.76 -15.29 16.06
C ASN A 75 6.66 -15.23 17.60
N ASP A 76 7.61 -15.85 18.33
CA ASP A 76 7.48 -16.10 19.78
C ASP A 76 8.23 -15.10 20.69
N SER A 77 8.83 -14.04 20.13
CA SER A 77 9.50 -12.99 20.92
C SER A 77 8.90 -11.64 20.58
N LYS A 78 8.58 -10.86 21.62
CA LYS A 78 7.79 -9.61 21.61
C LYS A 78 8.26 -8.50 20.64
N ASN A 79 9.37 -8.64 19.90
CA ASN A 79 9.91 -7.65 18.96
C ASN A 79 10.42 -8.25 17.63
N LYS A 80 9.66 -9.16 17.02
CA LYS A 80 10.04 -9.75 15.72
C LYS A 80 9.12 -9.40 14.55
N LYS A 81 8.00 -8.71 14.83
CA LYS A 81 7.06 -8.18 13.83
C LYS A 81 7.66 -6.93 13.18
N ILE A 82 7.51 -6.79 11.87
CA ILE A 82 7.93 -5.57 11.18
C ILE A 82 6.94 -4.45 11.48
N LEU A 83 7.43 -3.48 12.27
CA LEU A 83 6.80 -2.18 12.46
C LEU A 83 7.29 -1.22 11.38
N PHE A 84 6.40 -0.36 10.90
CA PHE A 84 6.77 0.74 10.01
C PHE A 84 5.95 2.01 10.29
N TYR A 85 6.42 3.14 9.80
CA TYR A 85 5.64 4.36 9.62
C TYR A 85 5.80 4.85 8.18
N PRO A 86 4.73 5.41 7.57
CA PRO A 86 4.81 5.94 6.21
C PRO A 86 5.41 7.35 6.19
N LEU A 87 6.19 7.63 5.16
CA LEU A 87 6.55 8.98 4.71
C LEU A 87 5.89 9.21 3.35
N HIS A 88 4.77 9.93 3.35
CA HIS A 88 4.00 10.20 2.14
C HIS A 88 4.64 11.29 1.29
N ASN A 89 4.75 11.04 -0.01
CA ASN A 89 5.05 12.04 -1.01
C ASN A 89 3.73 12.73 -1.42
N PRO A 90 3.55 14.03 -1.12
CA PRO A 90 2.29 14.74 -1.41
C PRO A 90 2.06 14.94 -2.92
N THR A 91 3.10 14.84 -3.75
CA THR A 91 2.99 15.00 -5.20
C THR A 91 2.47 13.72 -5.87
N THR A 92 2.92 12.55 -5.43
CA THR A 92 2.55 11.27 -6.06
C THR A 92 1.48 10.50 -5.29
N GLY A 93 1.25 10.85 -4.02
CA GLY A 93 0.38 10.10 -3.11
C GLY A 93 0.96 8.75 -2.66
N LEU A 94 2.19 8.43 -3.06
CA LEU A 94 2.90 7.20 -2.68
C LEU A 94 3.73 7.44 -1.42
N ALA A 95 4.15 6.35 -0.77
CA ALA A 95 4.88 6.39 0.48
C ALA A 95 6.18 5.58 0.44
N GLU A 96 7.14 6.05 1.23
CA GLU A 96 8.21 5.21 1.76
C GLU A 96 7.76 4.62 3.10
N LEU A 97 8.09 3.36 3.38
CA LEU A 97 7.73 2.72 4.65
C LEU A 97 9.00 2.48 5.48
N ARG A 98 9.17 3.26 6.55
CA ARG A 98 10.38 3.28 7.38
C ARG A 98 10.21 2.44 8.64
N ILE A 99 11.22 1.64 8.98
CA ILE A 99 11.24 0.77 10.16
C ILE A 99 11.90 1.53 11.31
N PRO A 100 11.16 1.92 12.36
CA PRO A 100 11.67 2.80 13.41
C PRO A 100 12.81 2.18 14.21
N ALA A 101 12.78 0.87 14.46
CA ALA A 101 13.78 0.20 15.29
C ALA A 101 15.18 0.13 14.65
N SER A 102 15.27 0.11 13.32
CA SER A 102 16.54 -0.05 12.58
C SER A 102 16.91 1.13 11.70
N GLY A 103 15.97 2.03 11.38
CA GLY A 103 16.16 3.07 10.36
C GLY A 103 16.02 2.55 8.92
N ASP A 104 16.03 1.22 8.73
CA ASP A 104 15.74 0.56 7.45
C ASP A 104 14.44 1.03 6.79
N THR A 105 14.35 0.83 5.49
CA THR A 105 13.15 1.06 4.68
C THR A 105 12.68 -0.26 4.09
N LEU A 106 11.37 -0.44 3.99
CA LEU A 106 10.81 -1.51 3.16
C LEU A 106 11.05 -1.19 1.70
N ALA A 107 11.51 -2.19 0.95
CA ALA A 107 11.75 -2.08 -0.47
C ALA A 107 11.29 -3.34 -1.16
N VAL A 108 11.05 -3.25 -2.46
CA VAL A 108 10.99 -4.40 -3.34
C VAL A 108 12.25 -4.45 -4.20
N LEU A 109 12.90 -5.61 -4.22
CA LEU A 109 14.19 -5.83 -4.87
C LEU A 109 14.15 -7.11 -5.71
N GLY A 110 14.49 -7.03 -6.99
CA GLY A 110 14.57 -8.24 -7.81
C GLY A 110 14.72 -7.93 -9.29
N SER A 111 14.39 -8.90 -10.13
CA SER A 111 14.50 -8.78 -11.59
C SER A 111 13.39 -9.60 -12.26
N ASN A 112 13.18 -9.40 -13.56
CA ASN A 112 12.25 -10.20 -14.37
C ASN A 112 10.82 -10.25 -13.80
N GLY A 113 10.37 -9.14 -13.21
CA GLY A 113 9.03 -9.02 -12.63
C GLY A 113 8.80 -9.78 -11.32
N LEU A 114 9.81 -10.43 -10.74
CA LEU A 114 9.73 -11.07 -9.43
C LEU A 114 10.62 -10.35 -8.42
N LEU A 115 10.01 -9.62 -7.50
CA LEU A 115 10.69 -8.72 -6.56
C LEU A 115 10.48 -9.18 -5.12
N ASP A 116 11.55 -9.40 -4.38
CA ASP A 116 11.54 -9.70 -2.95
C ASP A 116 11.12 -8.49 -2.13
N LEU A 117 10.20 -8.68 -1.17
CA LEU A 117 9.98 -7.69 -0.12
C LEU A 117 11.16 -7.74 0.85
N ALA A 118 11.84 -6.61 1.02
CA ALA A 118 13.10 -6.51 1.71
C ALA A 118 13.12 -5.37 2.74
N SER A 119 13.99 -5.52 3.74
CA SER A 119 14.36 -4.49 4.72
C SER A 119 15.77 -4.00 4.40
N LEU A 120 15.92 -2.73 4.00
CA LEU A 120 17.18 -2.16 3.53
C LEU A 120 17.55 -0.89 4.30
N ALA A 121 18.79 -0.82 4.81
CA ALA A 121 19.29 0.37 5.50
C ALA A 121 19.42 1.58 4.55
N ASP A 122 20.01 1.38 3.36
CA ASP A 122 20.17 2.40 2.34
C ASP A 122 19.89 1.81 0.95
N PRO A 123 18.62 1.82 0.50
CA PRO A 123 18.26 1.28 -0.80
C PRO A 123 18.81 2.11 -1.97
N ALA A 124 19.10 3.40 -1.78
CA ALA A 124 19.63 4.28 -2.82
C ALA A 124 21.11 4.01 -3.13
N ALA A 125 21.87 3.50 -2.16
CA ALA A 125 23.28 3.13 -2.34
C ALA A 125 23.50 1.74 -2.97
N LEU A 126 22.44 0.96 -3.22
CA LEU A 126 22.58 -0.37 -3.79
C LEU A 126 23.05 -0.32 -5.24
N LYS A 127 24.14 -1.04 -5.52
CA LYS A 127 24.60 -1.31 -6.89
C LYS A 127 23.87 -2.54 -7.42
N LEU A 128 22.95 -2.32 -8.35
CA LEU A 128 22.14 -3.39 -8.93
C LEU A 128 22.78 -3.90 -10.24
N PRO A 129 22.70 -5.21 -10.51
CA PRO A 129 23.01 -5.73 -11.84
C PRO A 129 22.03 -5.18 -12.88
N GLU A 130 22.43 -5.24 -14.15
CA GLU A 130 21.56 -4.81 -15.25
C GLU A 130 20.23 -5.58 -15.24
N GLY A 131 19.12 -4.86 -15.43
CA GLY A 131 17.78 -5.43 -15.42
C GLY A 131 17.21 -5.74 -14.02
N ALA A 132 17.93 -5.44 -12.94
CA ALA A 132 17.38 -5.49 -11.59
C ALA A 132 16.78 -4.15 -11.15
N THR A 133 15.76 -4.24 -10.32
CA THR A 133 14.97 -3.14 -9.76
C THR A 133 15.11 -3.14 -8.25
N CYS A 134 15.34 -1.96 -7.67
CA CYS A 134 15.11 -1.68 -6.26
C CYS A 134 14.20 -0.46 -6.16
N ASN A 135 13.06 -0.62 -5.51
CA ASN A 135 12.13 0.48 -5.28
C ASN A 135 11.62 0.45 -3.85
N TRP A 136 11.64 1.61 -3.19
CA TRP A 136 11.18 1.78 -1.80
C TRP A 136 10.20 2.94 -1.62
N THR A 137 9.89 3.67 -2.69
CA THR A 137 9.12 4.92 -2.68
C THR A 137 7.72 4.78 -3.26
N SER A 138 7.38 3.59 -3.77
CA SER A 138 6.16 3.35 -4.54
C SER A 138 5.16 2.47 -3.80
N PHE A 139 5.03 2.64 -2.48
CA PHE A 139 3.98 1.98 -1.72
C PHE A 139 2.73 2.83 -1.64
N ARG A 140 1.57 2.20 -1.77
CA ARG A 140 0.27 2.82 -1.47
C ARG A 140 -0.34 2.12 -0.27
N LEU A 141 -0.87 2.91 0.66
CA LEU A 141 -1.58 2.43 1.83
C LEU A 141 -3.05 2.76 1.66
N GLU A 142 -3.90 1.75 1.76
CA GLU A 142 -5.35 1.93 1.74
C GLU A 142 -5.93 1.43 3.06
N LEU A 143 -6.62 2.33 3.77
CA LEU A 143 -7.23 1.99 5.04
C LEU A 143 -8.55 1.26 4.80
N ASN A 144 -8.69 0.07 5.36
CA ASN A 144 -9.96 -0.64 5.39
C ASN A 144 -10.77 -0.08 6.55
N HIS A 145 -11.74 0.78 6.25
CA HIS A 145 -12.72 1.20 7.24
C HIS A 145 -13.66 0.03 7.54
N GLU A 146 -13.32 -0.82 8.50
CA GLU A 146 -14.33 -1.67 9.12
C GLU A 146 -15.26 -0.78 9.95
N ARG A 147 -16.52 -0.68 9.52
CA ARG A 147 -17.60 -0.10 10.33
C ARG A 147 -17.90 -1.08 11.46
N ASP A 148 -17.54 -0.66 12.68
CA ASP A 148 -18.05 -1.08 13.99
C ASP A 148 -17.01 -1.71 14.93
N GLY A 149 -16.98 -1.17 16.16
CA GLY A 149 -16.67 -1.94 17.35
C GLY A 149 -15.19 -2.16 17.69
N GLY A 150 -14.39 -1.09 17.82
CA GLY A 150 -13.17 -1.09 18.65
C GLY A 150 -11.97 -1.93 18.17
N ALA A 151 -12.08 -2.63 17.04
CA ALA A 151 -10.97 -3.35 16.40
C ALA A 151 -9.83 -2.38 16.03
N ALA A 152 -8.59 -2.88 15.95
CA ALA A 152 -7.48 -2.11 15.43
C ALA A 152 -7.77 -1.73 13.96
N GLU A 153 -7.57 -0.47 13.60
CA GLU A 153 -7.72 -0.04 12.21
C GLU A 153 -6.72 -0.81 11.34
N THR A 154 -7.22 -1.45 10.28
CA THR A 154 -6.39 -2.25 9.36
C THR A 154 -6.40 -1.66 7.97
N GLY A 155 -5.38 -1.94 7.19
CA GLY A 155 -5.30 -1.53 5.80
C GLY A 155 -4.50 -2.50 4.95
N THR A 156 -4.33 -2.15 3.68
CA THR A 156 -3.57 -2.92 2.69
C THR A 156 -2.31 -2.14 2.30
N VAL A 157 -1.25 -2.88 2.00
CA VAL A 157 -0.05 -2.33 1.39
C VAL A 157 -0.02 -2.79 -0.06
N GLU A 158 -0.04 -1.83 -0.98
CA GLU A 158 0.13 -2.10 -2.40
C GLU A 158 1.49 -1.60 -2.87
N TYR A 159 2.09 -2.33 -3.81
CA TYR A 159 3.21 -1.82 -4.59
C TYR A 159 2.66 -1.19 -5.88
N ALA A 160 2.71 0.13 -5.94
CA ALA A 160 2.03 0.95 -6.94
C ALA A 160 3.06 1.64 -7.82
N ILE A 161 3.50 0.93 -8.86
CA ILE A 161 4.23 1.53 -9.99
C ILE A 161 3.26 1.77 -11.14
N GLU A 162 3.33 2.97 -11.72
CA GLU A 162 2.54 3.31 -12.89
C GLU A 162 2.86 2.37 -14.07
N GLY A 163 1.82 1.78 -14.67
CA GLY A 163 1.98 0.84 -15.78
C GLY A 163 2.44 -0.57 -15.39
N SER A 164 2.59 -0.87 -14.10
CA SER A 164 2.90 -2.20 -13.60
C SER A 164 1.67 -2.84 -12.96
N GLU A 165 1.23 -3.98 -13.49
CA GLU A 165 0.24 -4.83 -12.84
C GLU A 165 0.92 -6.01 -12.14
N GLY A 166 0.43 -6.38 -10.96
CA GLY A 166 0.99 -7.49 -10.22
C GLY A 166 0.22 -7.80 -8.95
N ARG A 167 0.79 -8.70 -8.15
CA ARG A 167 0.22 -9.11 -6.86
C ARG A 167 1.29 -9.56 -5.89
N TRP A 168 0.98 -9.46 -4.61
CA TRP A 168 1.77 -10.13 -3.58
C TRP A 168 1.59 -11.64 -3.65
N VAL A 169 2.70 -12.35 -3.50
CA VAL A 169 2.76 -13.80 -3.45
C VAL A 169 3.74 -14.22 -2.36
N VAL A 170 3.62 -15.46 -1.92
CA VAL A 170 4.63 -16.10 -1.08
C VAL A 170 5.23 -17.31 -1.76
N PHE A 171 6.53 -17.53 -1.51
CA PHE A 171 7.25 -18.74 -1.91
C PHE A 171 7.75 -19.47 -0.67
N PRO A 172 7.79 -20.81 -0.68
CA PRO A 172 8.47 -21.58 0.35
C PRO A 172 9.94 -21.12 0.44
N ALA A 173 10.36 -20.75 1.64
CA ALA A 173 11.73 -20.36 1.94
C ALA A 173 12.46 -21.54 2.60
N ALA A 174 13.56 -21.99 1.97
CA ALA A 174 14.42 -23.02 2.54
C ALA A 174 15.20 -22.48 3.77
N GLY A 175 15.43 -23.33 4.77
CA GLY A 175 16.29 -23.01 5.92
C GLY A 175 15.58 -22.57 7.21
N ALA A 176 14.25 -22.57 7.27
CA ALA A 176 13.55 -22.49 8.56
C ALA A 176 13.66 -23.86 9.25
N GLY A 177 14.68 -24.03 10.10
CA GLY A 177 15.30 -25.29 10.56
C GLY A 177 14.46 -26.44 11.14
N THR A 178 13.15 -26.45 11.03
CA THR A 178 12.27 -27.62 11.25
C THR A 178 10.93 -27.53 10.49
N GLY A 179 10.71 -26.52 9.64
CA GLY A 179 9.44 -26.34 8.92
C GLY A 179 9.30 -24.97 8.24
N GLU A 180 8.89 -25.02 6.96
CA GLU A 180 8.11 -24.07 6.16
C GLU A 180 8.07 -22.60 6.62
N GLY A 181 9.10 -21.83 6.25
CA GLY A 181 9.00 -20.37 6.17
C GLY A 181 8.48 -19.93 4.80
N TRP A 182 7.94 -18.72 4.72
CA TRP A 182 7.39 -18.16 3.48
C TRP A 182 8.02 -16.80 3.21
N SER A 183 8.72 -16.62 2.07
CA SER A 183 9.23 -15.31 1.65
C SER A 183 8.14 -14.54 0.90
N VAL A 184 7.90 -13.29 1.26
CA VAL A 184 6.94 -12.42 0.56
C VAL A 184 7.60 -11.77 -0.64
N LYS A 185 6.93 -11.82 -1.80
CA LYS A 185 7.41 -11.22 -3.04
C LYS A 185 6.28 -10.50 -3.76
N TRP A 186 6.60 -9.43 -4.49
CA TRP A 186 5.75 -8.89 -5.53
C TRP A 186 6.00 -9.64 -6.84
N LYS A 187 4.92 -10.09 -7.49
CA LYS A 187 4.98 -10.75 -8.79
C LYS A 187 4.19 -9.94 -9.83
N ASP A 188 4.90 -9.44 -10.83
CA ASP A 188 4.35 -8.85 -12.05
C ASP A 188 3.61 -9.92 -12.88
N VAL A 189 2.63 -9.47 -13.68
CA VAL A 189 1.91 -10.30 -14.66
C VAL A 189 2.87 -11.01 -15.65
N ASN A 190 3.97 -10.38 -16.02
CA ASN A 190 4.97 -10.90 -16.96
C ASN A 190 6.04 -11.80 -16.32
N ALA A 191 6.07 -11.89 -14.99
CA ALA A 191 7.09 -12.69 -14.30
C ALA A 191 6.91 -14.18 -14.60
N TRP A 192 7.95 -14.82 -15.14
CA TRP A 192 7.97 -16.26 -15.38
C TRP A 192 8.43 -17.01 -14.13
N THR A 193 7.60 -17.90 -13.61
CA THR A 193 7.87 -18.64 -12.36
C THR A 193 7.50 -20.11 -12.52
N THR A 194 8.41 -21.01 -12.13
CA THR A 194 8.23 -22.47 -12.22
C THR A 194 7.74 -23.12 -10.92
N ALA A 195 7.55 -22.33 -9.85
CA ALA A 195 7.45 -22.84 -8.47
C ALA A 195 6.06 -22.71 -7.84
N ASN A 196 5.85 -23.51 -6.78
CA ASN A 196 4.71 -23.46 -5.87
C ASN A 196 4.68 -22.13 -5.12
N TYR A 197 3.94 -21.15 -5.63
CA TYR A 197 3.65 -19.91 -4.92
C TYR A 197 2.18 -19.86 -4.53
N MET A 198 1.87 -19.06 -3.52
CA MET A 198 0.48 -18.74 -3.17
C MET A 198 0.26 -17.23 -3.25
N PRO A 199 -0.82 -16.76 -3.91
CA PRO A 199 -1.19 -15.36 -3.87
C PRO A 199 -1.62 -14.98 -2.45
N VAL A 200 -1.25 -13.78 -2.02
CA VAL A 200 -1.58 -13.21 -0.71
C VAL A 200 -1.88 -11.73 -0.86
N GLN A 201 -2.35 -11.09 0.20
CA GLN A 201 -2.36 -9.64 0.35
C GLN A 201 -1.44 -9.26 1.51
N VAL A 202 -0.63 -8.22 1.33
CA VAL A 202 0.09 -7.61 2.45
C VAL A 202 -0.83 -6.57 3.08
N GLY A 203 -1.12 -6.74 4.36
CA GLY A 203 -1.92 -5.82 5.15
C GLY A 203 -1.12 -5.21 6.28
N TYR A 204 -1.70 -4.20 6.92
CA TYR A 204 -1.18 -3.63 8.14
C TYR A 204 -2.29 -3.43 9.19
N GLU A 205 -1.88 -3.34 10.45
CA GLU A 205 -2.71 -2.89 11.57
C GLU A 205 -2.04 -1.70 12.24
N LEU A 206 -2.81 -0.65 12.52
CA LEU A 206 -2.31 0.51 13.26
C LEU A 206 -2.05 0.12 14.71
N VAL A 207 -0.90 0.55 15.23
CA VAL A 207 -0.57 0.41 16.65
C VAL A 207 -1.22 1.57 17.39
N LYS A 208 -2.10 1.26 18.34
CA LYS A 208 -2.62 2.27 19.28
C LYS A 208 -1.47 2.65 20.21
N GLU A 209 -1.16 3.94 20.31
CA GLU A 209 -0.27 4.45 21.34
C GLU A 209 -0.90 4.14 22.71
N GLU A 210 -0.17 3.46 23.59
CA GLU A 210 -0.57 3.22 24.99
C GLU A 210 -0.24 4.43 25.87
#